data_AF-A0A5N5FYZ9-F1
#
_entry.id   AF-A0A5N5FYZ9-F1
#
_cell.length_a   1.000
_cell.length_b   1.000
_cell.length_c   1.000
_cell.angle_alpha   90.00
_cell.angle_beta   90.00
_cell.angle_gamma   90.00
#
_symmetry.space_group_name_H-M   'P 1'
#
loop_
_entity.id
_entity.type
_entity.pdbx_description
1 polymer ?
#
loop_
_entity_poly.entity_id
_entity_poly.type
_entity_poly.pdbx_seq_one_letter_code
_entity_poly.pdbx_strand_id
1 'polypeptide(L)'
;MSDTVRGGIPKSETAKEYLTSIHEKFKESDKAEIGNLMNELMTKKYNGMGCVREHILELLDVGAKLNALDVPMSDAFLVHVALNSLPNEYSQLEHI
;
A
#
# COMPACT_ATOMS: atom_id res chain seq x y z
N MET A 1 -8.10 -31.40 -10.04
CA MET A 1 -8.45 -30.66 -8.81
C MET A 1 -7.21 -29.88 -8.44
N SER A 2 -7.18 -28.61 -8.80
CA SER A 2 -5.97 -27.77 -8.73
C SER A 2 -5.67 -27.43 -7.28
N ASP A 3 -4.44 -27.70 -6.87
CA ASP A 3 -3.98 -27.68 -5.50
C ASP A 3 -4.35 -26.39 -4.76
N THR A 4 -5.16 -26.61 -3.72
CA THR A 4 -5.50 -25.63 -2.71
C THR A 4 -4.23 -24.98 -2.18
N VAL A 5 -4.13 -23.66 -2.33
CA VAL A 5 -3.58 -22.54 -1.49
C VAL A 5 -2.74 -22.87 -0.22
N ARG A 6 -2.78 -24.10 0.29
CA ARG A 6 -2.06 -24.67 1.44
C ARG A 6 -0.61 -25.09 1.09
N GLY A 7 0.16 -24.24 0.42
CA GLY A 7 1.50 -24.61 -0.08
C GLY A 7 2.58 -23.53 0.00
N GLY A 8 2.31 -22.37 0.59
CA GLY A 8 3.28 -21.26 0.61
C GLY A 8 4.51 -21.47 1.51
N ILE A 9 4.39 -22.31 2.54
CA ILE A 9 5.45 -22.55 3.53
C ILE A 9 5.89 -24.01 3.42
N PRO A 10 7.19 -24.28 3.20
CA PRO A 10 7.72 -25.64 3.11
C PRO A 10 7.52 -26.40 4.43
N LYS A 11 7.37 -27.72 4.35
CA LYS A 11 7.34 -28.57 5.55
C LYS A 11 8.73 -28.58 6.19
N SER A 12 8.79 -28.38 7.50
CA SER A 12 10.04 -28.43 8.28
C SER A 12 10.00 -29.58 9.27
N GLU A 13 11.16 -30.16 9.58
CA GLU A 13 11.28 -31.28 10.53
C GLU A 13 11.16 -30.81 11.99
N THR A 14 11.47 -29.52 12.23
CA THR A 14 11.38 -28.92 13.56
C THR A 14 10.44 -27.72 13.61
N ALA A 15 9.80 -27.51 14.77
CA ALA A 15 8.94 -26.34 15.00
C ALA A 15 9.68 -25.01 14.82
N LYS A 16 10.98 -24.97 15.14
CA LYS A 16 11.82 -23.77 15.01
C LYS A 16 12.01 -23.37 13.54
N GLU A 17 12.36 -24.33 12.68
CA GLU A 17 12.53 -24.10 11.23
C GLU A 17 11.22 -23.70 10.56
N TYR A 18 10.10 -24.27 11.02
CA TYR A 18 8.78 -23.90 10.52
C TYR A 18 8.44 -22.44 10.85
N LEU A 19 8.73 -21.99 12.08
CA LEU A 19 8.54 -20.59 12.48
C LEU A 19 9.44 -19.63 11.71
N THR A 20 10.71 -20.00 11.44
CA THR A 20 11.60 -19.21 10.58
C THR A 20 11.03 -19.09 9.16
N SER A 21 10.54 -20.20 8.60
CA SER A 21 9.98 -20.24 7.24
C SER A 21 8.70 -19.38 7.14
N ILE A 22 7.88 -19.36 8.18
CA ILE A 22 6.74 -18.43 8.28
C ILE A 22 7.24 -16.99 8.27
N HIS A 23 8.19 -16.65 9.14
CA HIS A 23 8.72 -15.29 9.24
C HIS A 23 9.27 -14.77 7.90
N GLU A 24 10.04 -15.60 7.20
CA GLU A 24 10.59 -15.27 5.89
C GLU A 24 9.49 -15.06 4.84
N LYS A 25 8.46 -15.91 4.82
CA LYS A 25 7.33 -15.77 3.89
C LYS A 25 6.50 -14.52 4.14
N PHE A 26 6.27 -14.16 5.41
CA PHE A 26 5.60 -12.92 5.75
C PHE A 26 6.44 -11.71 5.34
N LYS A 27 7.76 -11.73 5.53
CA LYS A 27 8.64 -10.66 5.06
C LYS A 27 8.63 -10.48 3.54
N GLU A 28 8.54 -11.57 2.77
CA GLU A 28 8.34 -11.49 1.31
C GLU A 28 6.96 -10.91 0.95
N SER A 29 5.92 -11.29 1.70
CA SER A 29 4.57 -10.74 1.56
C SER A 29 4.55 -9.24 1.84
N ASP A 30 5.16 -8.78 2.94
CA ASP A 30 5.24 -7.37 3.31
C ASP A 30 5.91 -6.55 2.21
N LYS A 31 6.99 -7.06 1.62
CA LYS A 31 7.66 -6.40 0.48
C LYS A 31 6.75 -6.27 -0.74
N ALA A 32 5.99 -7.32 -1.07
CA ALA A 32 5.05 -7.29 -2.18
C ALA A 32 3.88 -6.32 -1.90
N GLU A 33 3.38 -6.30 -0.65
CA GLU A 33 2.33 -5.40 -0.21
C GLU A 33 2.78 -3.94 -0.22
N ILE A 34 3.98 -3.63 0.28
CA ILE A 34 4.60 -2.31 0.18
C ILE A 34 4.66 -1.86 -1.28
N GLY A 35 5.10 -2.73 -2.19
CA GLY A 35 5.17 -2.42 -3.62
C GLY A 35 3.80 -2.10 -4.23
N ASN A 36 2.77 -2.87 -3.87
CA ASN A 36 1.40 -2.65 -4.33
C ASN A 36 0.82 -1.33 -3.78
N LEU A 37 0.99 -1.06 -2.49
CA LEU A 37 0.51 0.16 -1.84
C LEU A 37 1.22 1.40 -2.41
N MET A 38 2.53 1.33 -2.66
CA MET A 38 3.28 2.40 -3.32
C MET A 38 2.77 2.67 -4.73
N ASN A 39 2.50 1.61 -5.49
CA ASN A 39 1.94 1.75 -6.83
C ASN A 39 0.54 2.35 -6.79
N GLU A 40 -0.32 1.91 -5.87
CA GLU A 40 -1.65 2.52 -5.66
C GLU A 40 -1.52 4.00 -5.33
N LEU A 41 -0.67 4.36 -4.35
CA LEU A 41 -0.47 5.74 -3.92
C LEU A 41 -0.05 6.66 -5.08
N MET A 42 0.85 6.21 -5.95
CA MET A 42 1.41 7.03 -7.04
C MET A 42 0.52 7.07 -8.29
N THR A 43 -0.27 6.03 -8.54
CA THR A 43 -1.06 5.90 -9.79
C THR A 43 -2.52 6.27 -9.62
N LYS A 44 -3.05 6.24 -8.40
CA LYS A 44 -4.46 6.51 -8.14
C LYS A 44 -4.77 7.99 -8.38
N LYS A 45 -5.46 8.25 -9.49
CA LYS A 45 -5.99 9.57 -9.86
C LYS A 45 -7.47 9.66 -9.52
N TYR A 46 -7.92 10.84 -9.13
CA TYR A 46 -9.33 11.11 -8.93
C TYR A 46 -10.05 11.07 -10.28
N ASN A 47 -11.07 10.22 -10.39
CA ASN A 47 -11.79 9.95 -11.63
C ASN A 47 -12.97 10.92 -11.88
N GLY A 48 -13.14 11.94 -11.05
CA GLY A 48 -14.26 12.88 -11.15
C GLY A 48 -15.57 12.38 -10.55
N MET A 49 -15.62 11.13 -10.08
CA MET A 49 -16.80 10.53 -9.45
C MET A 49 -16.63 10.48 -7.93
N GLY A 50 -17.72 10.75 -7.20
CA GLY A 50 -17.71 10.81 -5.74
C GLY A 50 -17.28 12.19 -5.23
N CYS A 51 -16.78 12.26 -4.00
CA CYS A 51 -16.23 13.51 -3.48
C CYS A 51 -14.70 13.47 -3.36
N VAL A 52 -14.07 14.61 -3.63
CA VAL A 52 -12.61 14.79 -3.51
C VAL A 52 -12.12 14.42 -2.10
N ARG A 53 -12.93 14.68 -1.07
CA ARG A 53 -12.61 14.34 0.31
C ARG A 53 -12.46 12.82 0.52
N GLU A 54 -13.33 12.01 -0.07
CA GLU A 54 -13.24 10.54 0.00
C GLU A 54 -11.95 10.07 -0.67
N HIS A 55 -11.64 10.61 -1.86
CA HIS A 55 -10.40 10.28 -2.57
C HIS A 55 -9.14 10.62 -1.75
N ILE A 56 -9.12 11.79 -1.10
CA ILE A 56 -7.99 12.17 -0.21
C ILE A 56 -7.91 11.23 0.99
N LEU A 57 -9.03 10.88 1.61
CA LEU A 57 -9.05 9.93 2.74
C LEU A 57 -8.54 8.55 2.33
N GLU A 58 -8.85 8.07 1.12
CA GLU A 58 -8.32 6.81 0.60
C GLU A 58 -6.79 6.86 0.43
N LEU A 59 -6.23 7.97 -0.09
CA LEU A 59 -4.77 8.13 -0.20
C LEU A 59 -4.09 8.20 1.17
N LEU A 60 -4.72 8.84 2.15
CA LEU A 60 -4.24 8.88 3.54
C LEU A 60 -4.28 7.49 4.19
N ASP A 61 -5.31 6.68 3.92
CA ASP A 61 -5.41 5.30 4.39
C ASP A 61 -4.28 4.43 3.80
N VAL A 62 -3.97 4.57 2.51
CA VAL A 62 -2.82 3.90 1.87
C VAL A 62 -1.51 4.34 2.52
N GLY A 63 -1.33 5.64 2.78
CA GLY A 63 -0.17 6.17 3.49
C GLY A 63 -0.04 5.62 4.92
N ALA A 64 -1.14 5.48 5.64
CA ALA A 64 -1.17 4.89 6.98
C ALA A 64 -0.79 3.41 6.98
N LYS A 65 -1.22 2.64 5.97
CA LYS A 65 -0.80 1.23 5.79
C LYS A 65 0.70 1.11 5.50
N LEU A 66 1.26 2.01 4.69
CA LEU A 66 2.69 2.07 4.45
C LEU A 66 3.48 2.37 5.74
N ASN A 67 2.98 3.30 6.56
CA ASN A 67 3.56 3.58 7.88
C ASN A 67 3.54 2.35 8.80
N ALA A 68 2.47 1.55 8.76
CA ALA A 68 2.35 0.31 9.54
C ALA A 68 3.32 -0.79 9.07
N LEU A 69 3.81 -0.72 7.83
CA LEU A 69 4.80 -1.63 7.24
C LEU A 69 6.23 -1.07 7.33
N ASP A 70 6.50 -0.18 8.28
CA ASP A 70 7.79 0.49 8.51
C ASP A 70 8.29 1.32 7.31
N VAL A 71 7.38 1.80 6.45
CA VAL A 71 7.69 2.72 5.35
C VAL A 71 7.17 4.12 5.71
N PRO A 72 8.00 4.98 6.32
CA PRO A 72 7.55 6.27 6.84
C PRO A 72 7.11 7.22 5.71
N MET A 73 5.82 7.55 5.71
CA MET A 73 5.20 8.55 4.84
C MET A 73 5.10 9.87 5.60
N SER A 74 5.75 10.91 5.06
CA SER A 74 5.60 12.27 5.61
C SER A 74 4.27 12.90 5.18
N ASP A 75 3.66 13.69 6.07
CA ASP A 75 2.44 14.43 5.76
C ASP A 75 2.60 15.31 4.52
N ALA A 76 3.75 15.98 4.38
CA ALA A 76 4.06 16.82 3.23
C ALA A 76 4.05 16.01 1.91
N PHE A 77 4.58 14.78 1.92
CA PHE A 77 4.55 13.91 0.76
C PHE A 77 3.13 13.45 0.43
N LEU A 78 2.35 13.04 1.43
CA LEU A 78 0.96 12.62 1.23
C LEU A 78 0.08 13.76 0.69
N VAL A 79 0.26 14.99 1.20
CA VAL A 79 -0.41 16.18 0.66
C VAL A 79 0.00 16.42 -0.79
N HIS A 80 1.29 16.33 -1.11
CA HIS A 80 1.75 16.50 -2.49
C HIS A 80 1.16 15.46 -3.44
N VAL A 81 1.14 14.19 -3.05
CA VAL A 81 0.53 13.12 -3.85
C VAL A 81 -0.98 13.33 -4.00
N ALA A 82 -1.66 13.69 -2.92
CA ALA A 82 -3.09 13.98 -2.95
C ALA A 82 -3.42 15.11 -3.92
N LEU A 83 -2.67 16.21 -3.90
CA LEU A 83 -2.86 17.32 -4.84
C LEU A 83 -2.61 16.91 -6.29
N ASN A 84 -1.48 16.24 -6.57
CA ASN A 84 -1.14 15.75 -7.91
C ASN A 84 -2.14 14.71 -8.44
N SER A 85 -2.89 14.05 -7.56
CA SER A 85 -3.88 13.04 -7.95
C SER A 85 -5.18 13.65 -8.48
N LEU A 86 -5.41 14.95 -8.24
CA LEU A 86 -6.61 15.66 -8.67
C LEU A 86 -6.52 16.06 -10.15
N PRO A 87 -7.66 16.20 -10.85
CA PRO A 87 -7.72 16.72 -12.19
C PRO A 87 -7.23 18.16 -12.25
N ASN A 88 -6.79 18.60 -13.43
CA ASN A 88 -6.33 19.96 -13.68
C ASN A 88 -7.38 21.05 -13.36
N GLU A 89 -8.65 20.69 -13.26
CA GLU A 89 -9.73 21.56 -12.77
C GLU A 89 -9.48 22.08 -11.33
N TYR A 90 -8.67 21.36 -10.55
CA TYR A 90 -8.28 21.69 -9.18
C TYR A 90 -6.85 22.24 -9.08
N SER A 91 -6.20 22.56 -10.21
CA SER A 91 -4.81 23.08 -10.27
C SER A 91 -4.58 24.36 -9.43
N GLN A 92 -5.65 25.09 -9.09
CA GLN A 92 -5.58 26.23 -8.17
C GLN A 92 -5.10 25.84 -6.76
N LEU A 93 -5.28 24.58 -6.36
CA LEU A 93 -4.86 24.06 -5.05
C LEU A 93 -3.36 23.69 -4.99
N GLU A 94 -2.68 23.55 -6.13
CA GLU A 94 -1.25 23.21 -6.18
C GLU A 94 -0.32 24.42 -5.92
N HIS A 95 -0.86 25.64 -6.00
CA HIS A 95 -0.11 26.89 -5.88
C HIS A 95 -0.39 27.68 -4.58
N ILE A 96 -1.02 27.05 -3.59
CA ILE A 96 -1.31 27.62 -2.27
C ILE A 96 -0.17 27.25 -1.30
#